data_AF-A0A5E6Y5D6-F1
#
_entry.id   AF-A0A5E6Y5D6-F1
#
_cell.length_a   1.000
_cell.length_b   1.000
_cell.length_c   1.000
_cell.angle_alpha   90.00
_cell.angle_beta   90.00
_cell.angle_gamma   90.00
#
_symmetry.space_group_name_H-M   'P 1'
#
loop_
_entity.id
_entity.type
_entity.pdbx_description
1 polymer ?
#
loop_
_entity_poly.entity_id
_entity_poly.type
_entity_poly.pdbx_seq_one_letter_code
_entity_poly.pdbx_strand_id
1 'polypeptide(L)'
;MLEDIRESHCGLLPETQMPAMLAVQQQRDRRMAERLMAAPTPALLLAGAFHVRKDLGVPLHLKDLGAGEGNVVLILAEAGKTVTAESADYVWYTAAQPEQDHCAKLRR
;
A
#
# COMPACT_ATOMS: atom_id res chain seq x y z
N MET A 1 -9.11 -0.80 -4.91
CA MET A 1 -8.27 -2.00 -4.68
C MET A 1 -8.16 -2.92 -5.89
N LEU A 2 -9.25 -3.46 -6.45
CA LEU A 2 -9.12 -4.35 -7.63
C LEU A 2 -8.49 -3.63 -8.83
N GLU A 3 -8.87 -2.37 -9.08
CA GLU A 3 -8.24 -1.58 -10.14
C GLU A 3 -6.77 -1.28 -9.83
N ASP A 4 -6.44 -0.91 -8.60
CA ASP A 4 -5.03 -0.71 -8.18
C ASP A 4 -4.19 -1.98 -8.41
N ILE A 5 -4.75 -3.16 -8.12
CA ILE A 5 -4.09 -4.45 -8.39
C ILE A 5 -3.92 -4.64 -9.89
N ARG A 6 -4.95 -4.38 -10.70
CA ARG A 6 -4.88 -4.51 -12.16
C ARG A 6 -3.79 -3.63 -12.75
N GLU A 7 -3.79 -2.34 -12.39
CA GLU A 7 -2.79 -1.38 -12.84
C GLU A 7 -1.39 -1.77 -12.39
N SER A 8 -1.22 -2.18 -11.12
CA SER A 8 0.07 -2.64 -10.58
C SER A 8 0.60 -3.91 -11.27
N HIS A 9 -0.29 -4.69 -11.91
CA HIS A 9 0.07 -5.85 -12.71
C HIS A 9 0.00 -5.58 -14.23
N CYS A 10 0.04 -4.31 -14.63
CA CYS A 10 0.06 -3.88 -16.03
C CYS A 10 -1.15 -4.36 -16.87
N GLY A 11 -2.26 -4.75 -16.22
CA GLY A 11 -3.38 -5.42 -16.87
C GLY A 11 -3.10 -6.85 -17.36
N LEU A 12 -1.94 -7.43 -17.01
CA LEU A 12 -1.52 -8.75 -17.47
C LEU A 12 -1.92 -9.89 -16.52
N LEU A 13 -2.38 -9.58 -15.31
CA LEU A 13 -2.87 -10.60 -14.39
C LEU A 13 -4.20 -11.17 -14.93
N PRO A 14 -4.34 -12.50 -15.11
CA PRO A 14 -5.59 -13.08 -15.58
C PRO A 14 -6.77 -12.73 -14.67
N GLU A 15 -7.94 -12.43 -15.23
CA GLU A 15 -9.15 -12.09 -14.45
C GLU A 15 -9.49 -13.16 -13.40
N THR A 16 -9.27 -14.43 -13.74
CA THR A 16 -9.51 -15.57 -12.85
C THR A 16 -8.60 -15.57 -11.62
N GLN A 17 -7.48 -14.84 -11.65
CA GLN A 17 -6.53 -14.71 -10.54
C GLN A 17 -6.72 -13.40 -9.74
N MET A 18 -7.49 -12.44 -10.24
CA MET A 18 -7.74 -11.16 -9.55
C MET A 18 -8.32 -11.33 -8.13
N PRO A 19 -9.32 -12.22 -7.89
CA PRO A 19 -9.85 -12.42 -6.54
C PRO A 19 -8.80 -13.01 -5.58
N ALA A 20 -7.96 -13.92 -6.08
CA ALA A 20 -6.89 -14.51 -5.27
C ALA A 20 -5.83 -13.48 -4.91
N MET A 21 -5.44 -12.61 -5.86
CA MET A 21 -4.48 -11.54 -5.60
C MET A 21 -5.04 -10.50 -4.61
N LEU A 22 -6.34 -10.17 -4.72
CA LEU A 22 -7.03 -9.32 -3.75
C LEU A 22 -6.99 -9.92 -2.35
N ALA A 23 -7.21 -11.23 -2.21
CA ALA A 23 -7.13 -11.92 -0.93
C ALA A 23 -5.69 -11.91 -0.37
N VAL A 24 -4.68 -12.10 -1.22
CA VAL A 24 -3.26 -11.99 -0.85
C VAL A 24 -2.93 -10.60 -0.33
N GLN A 25 -3.37 -9.55 -1.02
CA GLN A 25 -3.15 -8.16 -0.61
C GLN A 25 -3.73 -7.90 0.79
N GLN A 26 -5.01 -8.22 1.00
CA GLN A 26 -5.68 -8.05 2.29
C GLN A 26 -5.02 -8.84 3.42
N GLN A 27 -4.59 -10.09 3.15
CA GLN A 27 -3.97 -10.90 4.20
C GLN A 27 -2.54 -10.47 4.52
N ARG A 28 -1.81 -9.91 3.54
CA ARG A 28 -0.53 -9.25 3.80
C ARG A 28 -0.72 -8.03 4.70
N ASP A 29 -1.72 -7.20 4.41
CA ASP A 29 -2.01 -6.00 5.20
C ASP A 29 -2.45 -6.35 6.62
N ARG A 30 -3.35 -7.33 6.77
CA ARG A 30 -3.72 -7.87 8.08
C ARG A 30 -2.49 -8.37 8.86
N ARG A 31 -1.62 -9.14 8.20
CA ARG A 31 -0.41 -9.68 8.83
C ARG A 31 0.56 -8.58 9.25
N MET A 32 0.74 -7.55 8.44
CA MET A 32 1.58 -6.41 8.79
C MET A 32 0.99 -5.64 9.99
N ALA A 33 -0.33 -5.45 10.06
CA ALA A 33 -1.00 -4.83 11.20
C ALA A 33 -0.77 -5.62 12.50
N GLU A 34 -0.97 -6.94 12.46
CA GLU A 34 -0.70 -7.82 13.62
C GLU A 34 0.74 -7.73 14.10
N ARG A 35 1.69 -7.68 13.16
CA ARG A 35 3.12 -7.60 13.48
C ARG A 35 3.53 -6.24 14.03
N LEU A 36 2.95 -5.17 13.50
CA LEU A 36 3.16 -3.83 14.03
C LEU A 36 2.61 -3.71 15.45
N MET A 37 1.40 -4.22 15.71
CA MET A 37 0.76 -4.20 17.04
C MET A 37 1.53 -5.04 18.08
N ALA A 38 2.14 -6.15 17.67
CA ALA A 38 2.92 -7.01 18.56
C ALA A 38 4.35 -6.50 18.82
N ALA A 39 4.82 -5.49 18.09
CA ALA A 39 6.18 -4.97 18.23
C ALA A 39 6.30 -4.07 19.48
N PRO A 40 7.44 -4.10 20.20
CA PRO A 40 7.70 -3.14 21.27
C PRO A 40 7.69 -1.70 20.75
N THR A 41 7.17 -0.77 21.55
CA THR A 41 7.12 0.65 21.17
C THR A 41 8.44 1.37 21.51
N PRO A 42 8.85 2.37 20.70
CA PRO A 42 8.21 2.80 19.45
C PRO A 42 8.46 1.82 18.28
N ALA A 43 7.44 1.62 17.43
CA ALA A 43 7.51 0.73 16.28
C ALA A 43 7.23 1.49 14.98
N LEU A 44 7.90 1.09 13.89
CA LEU A 44 7.72 1.65 12.54
C LEU A 44 7.54 0.50 11.54
N LEU A 45 6.52 0.60 10.69
CA LEU A 45 6.34 -0.27 9.55
C LEU A 45 6.81 0.45 8.28
N LEU A 46 7.77 -0.15 7.56
CA LEU A 46 8.16 0.27 6.21
C LEU A 46 7.59 -0.72 5.20
N ALA A 47 6.68 -0.26 4.34
CA ALA A 47 6.03 -1.06 3.31
C ALA A 47 5.69 -0.21 2.08
N GLY A 48 5.28 -0.86 0.99
CA GLY A 48 4.84 -0.16 -0.22
C GLY A 48 3.61 0.73 0.02
N ALA A 49 3.45 1.80 -0.78
CA ALA A 49 2.45 2.85 -0.54
C ALA A 49 1.02 2.30 -0.38
N PHE A 50 0.59 1.35 -1.21
CA PHE A 50 -0.73 0.74 -1.10
C PHE A 50 -0.98 0.03 0.24
N HIS A 51 0.07 -0.50 0.88
CA HIS A 51 -0.04 -1.16 2.18
C HIS A 51 -0.19 -0.18 3.34
N VAL A 52 0.35 1.04 3.24
CA VAL A 52 0.36 2.00 4.37
C VAL A 52 -0.76 3.03 4.30
N ARG A 53 -1.45 3.14 3.15
CA ARG A 53 -2.56 4.08 2.94
C ARG A 53 -3.69 3.91 3.96
N LYS A 54 -4.14 5.03 4.52
CA LYS A 54 -5.23 5.09 5.52
C LYS A 54 -6.57 4.59 5.00
N ASP A 55 -6.81 4.76 3.69
CA ASP A 55 -8.06 4.42 3.02
C ASP A 55 -8.07 3.02 2.40
N LEU A 56 -6.98 2.23 2.54
CA LEU A 56 -6.83 0.98 1.81
C LEU A 56 -6.17 -0.16 2.60
N GLY A 57 -5.09 0.11 3.34
CA GLY A 57 -4.17 -0.92 3.80
C GLY A 57 -4.18 -1.16 5.31
N VAL A 58 -2.98 -1.33 5.86
CA VAL A 58 -2.69 -1.63 7.27
C VAL A 58 -3.48 -0.78 8.28
N PRO A 59 -3.66 0.56 8.11
CA PRO A 59 -4.44 1.35 9.06
C PRO A 59 -5.88 0.89 9.25
N LEU A 60 -6.54 0.38 8.20
CA LEU A 60 -7.88 -0.19 8.30
C LEU A 60 -7.88 -1.46 9.17
N HIS A 61 -6.89 -2.33 8.98
CA HIS A 61 -6.76 -3.53 9.78
C HIS A 61 -6.35 -3.26 11.23
N LEU A 62 -5.54 -2.23 11.49
CA LEU A 62 -5.24 -1.76 12.85
C LEU A 62 -6.52 -1.30 13.55
N LYS A 63 -7.37 -0.54 12.84
CA LYS A 63 -8.69 -0.14 13.36
C LYS A 63 -9.57 -1.36 13.66
N ASP A 64 -9.65 -2.33 12.76
CA ASP A 64 -10.41 -3.57 12.96
C ASP A 64 -9.90 -4.41 14.15
N LEU A 65 -8.61 -4.33 14.45
CA LEU A 65 -7.96 -5.00 15.58
C LEU A 65 -8.06 -4.22 16.90
N GLY A 66 -8.71 -3.05 16.91
CA GLY A 66 -8.82 -2.20 18.11
C GLY A 66 -7.57 -1.36 18.41
N ALA A 67 -6.62 -1.29 17.47
CA ALA A 67 -5.37 -0.53 17.57
C ALA A 67 -5.35 0.67 16.60
N GLY A 68 -6.51 1.28 16.32
CA GLY A 68 -6.65 2.34 15.31
C GLY A 68 -6.13 3.72 15.73
N GLU A 69 -6.03 4.00 17.04
CA GLU A 69 -5.63 5.30 17.58
C GLU A 69 -4.11 5.47 17.63
N GLY A 70 -3.63 6.72 17.50
CA GLY A 70 -2.22 7.06 17.67
C GLY A 70 -1.29 6.65 16.51
N ASN A 71 -1.82 6.05 15.44
CA ASN A 71 -1.05 5.72 14.25
C ASN A 71 -0.86 6.94 13.36
N VAL A 72 0.34 7.08 12.79
CA VAL A 72 0.68 8.14 11.82
C VAL A 72 1.15 7.49 10.52
N VAL A 73 0.59 7.92 9.41
CA VAL A 73 0.97 7.48 8.06
C VAL A 73 1.80 8.57 7.37
N LEU A 74 3.04 8.23 7.04
CA LEU A 74 3.91 8.99 6.16
C LEU A 74 4.04 8.28 4.82
N ILE A 75 3.69 8.95 3.73
CA ILE A 75 3.94 8.46 2.36
C ILE A 75 5.15 9.19 1.78
N LEU A 76 6.10 8.41 1.25
CA LEU A 76 7.15 8.92 0.39
C LEU A 76 6.65 8.88 -1.05
N ALA A 77 6.57 10.02 -1.71
CA ALA A 77 6.07 10.14 -3.08
C ALA A 77 7.05 10.90 -3.95
N GLU A 78 7.12 10.56 -5.24
CA GLU A 78 7.88 11.34 -6.20
C GLU A 78 7.14 12.63 -6.58
N ALA A 79 7.88 13.70 -6.82
CA ALA A 79 7.31 14.95 -7.33
C ALA A 79 6.47 14.70 -8.60
N GLY A 80 5.27 15.27 -8.63
CA GLY A 80 4.30 15.06 -9.73
C GLY A 80 3.32 13.91 -9.51
N LYS A 81 3.50 13.07 -8.48
CA LYS A 81 2.46 12.13 -8.03
C LYS A 81 1.51 12.82 -7.05
N THR A 82 0.21 12.54 -7.17
CA THR A 82 -0.80 13.09 -6.25
C THR A 82 -1.06 12.09 -5.13
N VAL A 83 -0.96 12.56 -3.89
CA VAL A 83 -1.36 11.82 -2.68
C VAL A 83 -2.49 12.60 -2.01
N THR A 84 -3.65 11.97 -1.80
CA THR A 84 -4.81 12.64 -1.22
C THR A 84 -4.73 12.69 0.31
N ALA A 85 -5.37 13.68 0.92
CA ALA A 85 -5.35 13.86 2.38
C ALA A 85 -6.05 12.71 3.12
N GLU A 86 -6.95 11.99 2.46
CA GLU A 86 -7.61 10.80 3.02
C GLU A 86 -6.64 9.62 3.15
N SER A 87 -5.55 9.62 2.38
CA SER A 87 -4.65 8.48 2.25
C SER A 87 -3.45 8.50 3.20
N ALA A 88 -3.06 9.66 3.73
CA ALA A 88 -1.89 9.82 4.61
C ALA A 88 -2.02 11.04 5.55
N ASP A 89 -1.25 11.07 6.64
CA ASP A 89 -1.13 12.23 7.53
C ASP A 89 -0.02 13.18 7.08
N TYR A 90 1.05 12.61 6.52
CA TYR A 90 2.17 13.36 5.96
C TYR A 90 2.59 12.79 4.61
N VAL A 91 3.10 13.68 3.75
CA VAL A 91 3.70 13.31 2.48
C VAL A 91 5.08 13.95 2.38
N TRP A 92 6.09 13.14 2.11
CA TRP A 92 7.42 13.62 1.77
C TRP A 92 7.64 13.43 0.28
N TYR A 93 7.73 14.54 -0.45
CA TYR A 93 8.06 14.52 -1.87
C TYR A 93 9.56 14.42 -2.12
N THR A 94 9.96 13.42 -2.90
CA THR A 94 11.33 13.25 -3.42
C THR A 94 11.42 13.72 -4.87
N ALA A 95 12.64 13.89 -5.40
CA ALA A 95 12.82 14.15 -6.81
C ALA A 95 12.27 12.99 -7.65
N ALA A 96 11.54 13.31 -8.73
CA ALA A 96 11.02 12.31 -9.65
C ALA A 96 12.18 11.54 -10.33
N GLN A 97 12.03 10.22 -10.42
CA GLN A 97 12.91 9.40 -11.25
C GLN A 97 12.46 9.45 -12.72
N PRO A 98 13.36 9.17 -13.68
CA PRO A 98 12.99 8.97 -15.06
C PRO A 98 11.93 7.87 -15.20
N GLU A 99 10.91 8.10 -16.04
CA GLU A 99 9.88 7.10 -16.28
C GLU A 99 10.47 5.83 -16.90
N GLN A 100 10.12 4.67 -16.34
CA GLN A 100 10.54 3.36 -16.83
C GLN A 100 9.32 2.45 -17.00
N ASP A 101 9.11 1.95 -18.23
CA ASP A 101 8.10 0.91 -18.46
C ASP A 101 8.64 -0.46 -18.02
N HIS A 102 8.39 -0.81 -16.76
CA HIS A 102 8.72 -2.12 -16.19
C HIS A 102 7.94 -3.27 -16.84
N CYS A 103 6.79 -2.97 -17.47
CA CYS A 103 5.91 -3.95 -18.09
C CYS A 103 6.35 -4.30 -19.53
N ALA A 104 7.15 -3.46 -20.18
CA ALA A 104 7.56 -3.64 -21.59
C ALA A 104 8.14 -5.03 -21.87
N LYS A 105 8.90 -5.60 -20.92
CA LYS A 105 9.52 -6.92 -21.07
C LYS A 105 8.55 -8.09 -20.87
N LEU A 106 7.38 -7.85 -20.29
CA LEU A 106 6.38 -8.85 -19.90
C LEU A 106 5.24 -9.01 -20.92
N ARG A 107 5.01 -8.01 -21.79
CA ARG A 107 3.96 -8.03 -22.83
C ARG A 107 4.31 -8.88 -24.07
N ARG A 108 5.05 -9.98 -23.88
CA ARG A 108 5.55 -10.85 -24.96
C ARG A 108 4.52 -11.86 -25.40
#